data_AF-T0Y484-F1
#
_entry.id   AF-T0Y484-F1
#
_cell.length_a   1.000
_cell.length_b   1.000
_cell.length_c   1.000
_cell.angle_alpha   90.00
_cell.angle_beta   90.00
_cell.angle_gamma   90.00
#
_symmetry.space_group_name_H-M   'P 1'
#
loop_
_entity.id
_entity.type
_entity.pdbx_description
1 polymer ?
#
loop_
_entity_poly.entity_id
_entity_poly.type
_entity_poly.pdbx_seq_one_letter_code
_entity_poly.pdbx_strand_id
1 'polypeptide(L)'
;RRSAPATDFEQHLCFSLEPVGDPLAAYLRTLRRLRDLPDGALVLPSHGRPFRGARFRVAELLVHHGERLERLLEALSGVSRTAAELIPVLFERKLDRHEIGFAFGETLAHLNRLWLSGSIERVVEPGRIRFRAPVTTLEERQRAAQLALEQSGTAEC
;
A
#
# COMPACT_ATOMS: atom_id res chain seq x y z
N ARG A 1 14.82 -26.00 -17.45
CA ARG A 1 13.59 -25.65 -18.23
C ARG A 1 13.10 -24.32 -17.71
N ARG A 2 12.97 -23.31 -18.58
CA ARG A 2 12.75 -21.91 -18.20
C ARG A 2 11.39 -21.73 -17.49
N SER A 3 11.44 -21.03 -16.37
CA SER A 3 10.35 -20.59 -15.53
C SER A 3 9.45 -19.60 -16.27
N ALA A 4 8.14 -19.84 -16.26
CA ALA A 4 7.15 -18.82 -16.58
C ALA A 4 7.02 -17.85 -15.38
N PRO A 5 6.85 -16.54 -15.60
CA PRO A 5 6.61 -15.60 -14.50
C PRO A 5 5.24 -15.90 -13.89
N ALA A 6 5.22 -16.07 -12.56
CA ALA A 6 3.99 -16.13 -11.79
C ALA A 6 3.23 -14.83 -12.05
N THR A 7 2.06 -14.93 -12.69
CA THR A 7 1.08 -13.86 -12.68
C THR A 7 0.56 -13.73 -11.26
N ASP A 8 1.22 -12.90 -10.46
CA ASP A 8 0.82 -12.51 -9.11
C ASP A 8 -0.42 -11.61 -9.25
N PHE A 9 -1.58 -12.23 -9.44
CA PHE A 9 -2.88 -11.60 -9.23
C PHE A 9 -3.11 -11.59 -7.73
N GLU A 10 -2.45 -10.64 -7.06
CA GLU A 10 -2.64 -10.39 -5.64
C GLU A 10 -4.10 -10.03 -5.35
N GLN A 11 -4.55 -10.51 -4.20
CA GLN A 11 -5.92 -10.43 -3.69
C GLN A 11 -6.45 -9.02 -3.84
N HIS A 12 -7.43 -8.88 -4.72
CA HIS A 12 -7.98 -7.60 -5.09
C HIS A 12 -8.62 -6.95 -3.87
N LEU A 13 -8.02 -5.86 -3.39
CA LEU A 13 -8.61 -4.89 -2.48
C LEU A 13 -9.82 -4.27 -3.20
N CYS A 14 -10.92 -5.02 -3.20
CA CYS A 14 -12.13 -4.76 -3.95
C CYS A 14 -12.88 -3.56 -3.35
N PHE A 15 -13.41 -2.73 -4.24
CA PHE A 15 -14.34 -1.61 -4.03
C PHE A 15 -14.83 -1.45 -2.58
N SER A 16 -14.15 -0.60 -1.83
CA SER A 16 -14.68 -0.13 -0.56
C SER A 16 -15.91 0.73 -0.85
N LEU A 17 -17.10 0.25 -0.46
CA LEU A 17 -18.31 1.09 -0.37
C LEU A 17 -18.13 2.26 0.62
N GLU A 18 -17.05 2.23 1.42
CA GLU A 18 -16.58 3.36 2.20
C GLU A 18 -15.52 4.14 1.42
N PRO A 19 -15.86 5.29 0.82
CA PRO A 19 -14.92 6.11 0.05
C PRO A 19 -13.78 6.69 0.90
N VAL A 20 -13.91 6.64 2.23
CA VAL A 20 -12.96 7.19 3.22
C VAL A 20 -12.36 6.12 4.14
N GLY A 21 -12.60 4.83 3.87
CA GLY A 21 -12.06 3.74 4.68
C GLY A 21 -10.56 3.53 4.49
N ASP A 22 -9.92 2.81 5.42
CA ASP A 22 -8.53 2.35 5.35
C ASP A 22 -8.44 0.81 5.16
N PRO A 23 -8.87 0.29 3.99
CA PRO A 23 -8.85 -1.15 3.73
C PRO A 23 -7.43 -1.71 3.71
N LEU A 24 -6.42 -0.91 3.33
CA LEU A 24 -5.03 -1.32 3.38
C LEU A 24 -4.56 -1.51 4.83
N ALA A 25 -4.88 -0.61 5.77
CA ALA A 25 -4.54 -0.85 7.17
C ALA A 25 -5.24 -2.10 7.72
N ALA A 26 -6.51 -2.35 7.36
CA ALA A 26 -7.21 -3.57 7.75
C ALA A 26 -6.51 -4.82 7.22
N TYR A 27 -6.14 -4.82 5.95
CA TYR A 27 -5.40 -5.91 5.32
C TYR A 27 -4.03 -6.15 5.96
N LEU A 28 -3.22 -5.10 6.16
CA LEU A 28 -1.91 -5.19 6.81
C LEU A 28 -2.02 -5.68 8.26
N ARG A 29 -3.10 -5.36 8.99
CA ARG A 29 -3.37 -5.93 10.32
C ARG A 29 -3.63 -7.43 10.23
N THR A 30 -4.42 -7.88 9.26
CA THR A 30 -4.68 -9.30 9.03
C THR A 30 -3.39 -10.05 8.69
N LEU A 31 -2.55 -9.51 7.80
CA LEU A 31 -1.26 -10.12 7.47
C LEU A 31 -0.37 -10.29 8.70
N ARG A 32 -0.29 -9.27 9.58
CA ARG A 32 0.49 -9.36 10.82
C ARG A 32 0.02 -10.49 11.75
N ARG A 33 -1.28 -10.81 11.78
CA ARG A 33 -1.81 -11.96 12.55
C ARG A 33 -1.39 -13.30 11.94
N LEU A 34 -1.25 -13.39 10.63
CA LEU A 34 -0.81 -14.62 9.95
C LEU A 34 0.68 -14.93 10.19
N ARG A 35 1.47 -13.95 10.65
CA ARG A 35 2.86 -14.15 11.07
C ARG A 35 3.00 -15.07 12.29
N ASP A 36 1.94 -15.20 13.09
CA ASP A 36 1.96 -16.01 14.31
C ASP A 36 1.68 -17.49 14.03
N LEU A 37 1.43 -17.86 12.77
CA LEU A 37 1.29 -19.25 12.35
C LEU A 37 2.63 -20.01 12.49
N PRO A 38 2.60 -21.31 12.83
CA PRO A 38 3.80 -22.15 12.83
C PRO A 38 4.49 -22.16 11.46
N ASP A 39 5.82 -22.16 11.43
CA ASP A 39 6.61 -22.15 10.18
C ASP A 39 6.25 -23.33 9.26
N GLY A 40 5.92 -24.46 9.87
CA GLY A 40 5.48 -25.67 9.20
C GLY A 40 4.01 -25.68 8.77
N ALA A 41 3.22 -24.63 8.97
CA ALA A 41 1.81 -24.62 8.56
C ALA A 41 1.67 -24.73 7.03
N LEU A 42 0.77 -25.61 6.57
CA LEU A 42 0.39 -25.69 5.15
C LEU A 42 -0.70 -24.64 4.87
N VAL A 43 -0.40 -23.66 4.05
CA VAL A 43 -1.33 -22.62 3.61
C VAL A 43 -2.06 -23.11 2.36
N LEU A 44 -3.39 -23.01 2.39
CA LEU A 44 -4.29 -23.38 1.30
C LEU A 44 -4.96 -22.10 0.75
N PRO A 45 -4.32 -21.40 -0.21
CA PRO A 45 -4.86 -20.14 -0.71
C PRO A 45 -6.03 -20.37 -1.68
N SER A 46 -6.94 -19.40 -1.77
CA SER A 46 -8.05 -19.44 -2.74
C SER A 46 -7.58 -19.43 -4.19
N HIS A 47 -6.39 -18.88 -4.46
CA HIS A 47 -5.74 -18.86 -5.77
C HIS A 47 -4.27 -19.26 -5.64
N GLY A 48 -3.72 -19.88 -6.69
CA GLY A 48 -2.36 -20.41 -6.69
C GLY A 48 -2.28 -21.82 -6.12
N ARG A 49 -1.09 -22.22 -5.67
CA ARG A 49 -0.80 -23.57 -5.16
C ARG A 49 -0.65 -23.55 -3.64
N PRO A 50 -1.02 -24.64 -2.93
CA PRO A 50 -0.66 -24.82 -1.54
C PRO A 50 0.84 -24.62 -1.28
N PHE A 51 1.19 -23.96 -0.18
CA PHE A 51 2.58 -23.64 0.16
C PHE A 51 2.83 -23.66 1.68
N ARG A 52 4.10 -23.66 2.09
CA ARG A 52 4.55 -23.48 3.48
C ARG A 52 5.41 -22.22 3.57
N GLY A 53 5.61 -21.70 4.79
CA GLY A 53 6.37 -20.46 4.99
C GLY A 53 5.49 -19.21 4.96
N ALA A 54 4.37 -19.23 5.68
CA ALA A 54 3.46 -18.10 5.79
C ALA A 54 4.17 -16.81 6.25
N ARG A 55 5.08 -16.91 7.22
CA ARG A 55 5.85 -15.78 7.74
C ARG A 55 6.67 -15.07 6.67
N PHE A 56 7.34 -15.85 5.81
CA PHE A 56 8.14 -15.30 4.72
C PHE A 56 7.24 -14.57 3.71
N ARG A 57 6.14 -15.21 3.28
CA ARG A 57 5.20 -14.57 2.36
C ARG A 57 4.57 -13.31 2.95
N VAL A 58 4.22 -13.31 4.24
CA VAL A 58 3.73 -12.12 4.94
C VAL A 58 4.77 -11.00 4.90
N ALA A 59 6.05 -11.30 5.15
CA ALA A 59 7.11 -10.30 5.09
C ALA A 59 7.24 -9.68 3.68
N GLU A 60 7.22 -10.51 2.63
CA GLU A 60 7.22 -10.02 1.23
C GLU A 60 6.05 -9.06 0.96
N LEU A 61 4.84 -9.44 1.37
CA LEU A 61 3.64 -8.62 1.18
C LEU A 61 3.72 -7.28 1.93
N LEU A 62 4.26 -7.29 3.15
CA LEU A 62 4.44 -6.06 3.93
C LEU A 62 5.46 -5.12 3.26
N VAL A 63 6.59 -5.66 2.77
CA VAL A 63 7.60 -4.89 2.04
C VAL A 63 7.00 -4.30 0.76
N HIS A 64 6.34 -5.12 -0.04
CA HIS A 64 5.71 -4.70 -1.29
C HIS A 64 4.71 -3.55 -1.11
N HIS A 65 3.85 -3.60 -0.09
CA HIS A 65 2.96 -2.48 0.19
C HIS A 65 3.70 -1.25 0.71
N GLY A 66 4.79 -1.42 1.47
CA GLY A 66 5.67 -0.33 1.89
C GLY A 66 6.27 0.41 0.69
N GLU A 67 6.88 -0.32 -0.24
CA GLU A 67 7.47 0.23 -1.46
C GLU A 67 6.43 0.98 -2.32
N ARG A 68 5.19 0.47 -2.40
CA ARG A 68 4.09 1.16 -3.10
C ARG A 68 3.70 2.48 -2.44
N LEU A 69 3.66 2.53 -1.11
CA LEU A 69 3.40 3.77 -0.36
C LEU A 69 4.50 4.81 -0.61
N GLU A 70 5.77 4.38 -0.60
CA GLU A 70 6.92 5.25 -0.87
C GLU A 70 6.88 5.82 -2.29
N ARG A 71 6.62 4.99 -3.30
CA ARG A 71 6.47 5.45 -4.70
C ARG A 71 5.38 6.51 -4.87
N LEU A 72 4.26 6.38 -4.16
CA LEU A 72 3.20 7.39 -4.20
C LEU A 72 3.62 8.70 -3.53
N LEU A 73 4.31 8.63 -2.40
CA LEU A 73 4.85 9.83 -1.73
C LEU A 73 5.82 10.58 -2.63
N GLU A 74 6.72 9.86 -3.31
CA GLU A 74 7.65 10.43 -4.27
C GLU A 74 6.90 11.10 -5.44
N ALA A 75 5.91 10.42 -6.02
CA ALA A 75 5.11 10.95 -7.13
C ALA A 75 4.26 12.19 -6.76
N LEU A 76 3.97 12.38 -5.47
CA LEU A 76 3.23 13.51 -4.90
C LEU A 76 4.15 14.64 -4.39
N SER A 77 5.46 14.50 -4.53
CA SER A 77 6.41 15.53 -4.11
C SER A 77 6.28 16.78 -4.98
N GLY A 78 5.85 17.89 -4.36
CA GLY A 78 5.75 19.20 -5.01
C GLY A 78 4.57 19.37 -5.99
N VAL A 79 3.72 18.36 -6.18
CA VAL A 79 2.57 18.39 -7.11
C VAL A 79 1.35 17.73 -6.52
N SER A 80 0.14 18.16 -6.94
CA SER A 80 -1.10 17.47 -6.61
C SER A 80 -1.57 16.58 -7.77
N ARG A 81 -1.99 15.35 -7.48
CA ARG A 81 -2.45 14.38 -8.49
C ARG A 81 -3.75 13.70 -8.06
N THR A 82 -4.58 13.34 -9.02
CA THR A 82 -5.75 12.49 -8.83
C THR A 82 -5.33 11.02 -8.67
N ALA A 83 -6.21 10.19 -8.11
CA ALA A 83 -5.97 8.74 -8.03
C ALA A 83 -5.75 8.11 -9.42
N ALA A 84 -6.47 8.57 -10.45
CA ALA A 84 -6.32 8.08 -11.82
C ALA A 84 -4.94 8.38 -12.40
N GLU A 85 -4.38 9.57 -12.14
CA GLU A 85 -3.02 9.95 -12.57
C GLU A 85 -1.92 9.16 -11.84
N LEU A 86 -2.25 8.50 -10.72
CA LEU A 86 -1.31 7.72 -9.91
C LEU A 86 -1.38 6.22 -10.17
N ILE A 87 -2.37 5.72 -10.93
CA ILE A 87 -2.40 4.31 -11.36
C ILE A 87 -1.08 3.88 -12.02
N PRO A 88 -0.51 4.63 -12.99
CA PRO A 88 0.73 4.22 -13.65
C PRO A 88 1.95 4.17 -12.71
N VAL A 89 1.89 4.83 -11.55
CA VAL A 89 2.97 4.80 -10.55
C VAL A 89 3.03 3.44 -9.84
N LEU A 90 1.88 2.79 -9.65
CA LEU A 90 1.77 1.49 -8.98
C LEU A 90 1.75 0.32 -9.97
N PHE A 91 1.23 0.54 -11.18
CA PHE A 91 0.99 -0.47 -12.18
C PHE A 91 1.72 -0.13 -13.48
N GLU A 92 2.94 -0.66 -13.63
CA GLU A 92 3.85 -0.36 -14.75
C GLU A 92 3.47 -1.09 -16.06
N ARG A 93 2.42 -1.91 -16.05
CA ARG A 93 1.95 -2.68 -17.21
C ARG A 93 0.72 -2.06 -17.86
N LYS A 94 0.49 -2.39 -19.13
CA LYS A 94 -0.77 -2.04 -19.80
C LYS A 94 -1.92 -2.81 -19.16
N LEU A 95 -2.87 -2.08 -18.58
CA LEU A 95 -4.08 -2.63 -17.96
C LEU A 95 -5.21 -2.73 -18.98
N ASP A 96 -5.96 -3.81 -18.96
CA ASP A 96 -7.22 -3.93 -19.68
C ASP A 96 -8.37 -3.18 -18.98
N ARG A 97 -9.55 -3.13 -19.62
CA ARG A 97 -10.70 -2.37 -19.10
C ARG A 97 -11.23 -2.89 -17.76
N HIS A 98 -11.11 -4.19 -17.48
CA HIS A 98 -11.55 -4.78 -16.23
C HIS A 98 -10.50 -4.56 -15.12
N GLU A 99 -9.22 -4.66 -15.47
CA GLU A 99 -8.10 -4.45 -14.55
C GLU A 99 -8.00 -3.00 -14.06
N ILE A 100 -8.41 -2.01 -14.87
CA ILE A 100 -8.42 -0.59 -14.47
C ILE A 100 -9.26 -0.35 -13.22
N GLY A 101 -10.41 -1.04 -13.08
CA GLY A 101 -11.27 -0.89 -11.90
C GLY A 101 -10.56 -1.34 -10.62
N PHE A 102 -9.87 -2.46 -10.67
CA PHE A 102 -9.08 -2.98 -9.55
C PHE A 102 -7.87 -2.10 -9.24
N ALA A 103 -7.15 -1.68 -10.27
CA ALA A 103 -6.01 -0.79 -10.12
C ALA A 103 -6.42 0.55 -9.49
N PHE A 104 -7.56 1.12 -9.88
CA PHE A 104 -8.10 2.32 -9.27
C PHE A 104 -8.45 2.11 -7.79
N GLY A 105 -9.15 1.02 -7.46
CA GLY A 105 -9.51 0.69 -6.07
C GLY A 105 -8.29 0.49 -5.17
N GLU A 106 -7.28 -0.23 -5.66
CA GLU A 106 -6.03 -0.44 -4.94
C GLU A 106 -5.23 0.86 -4.78
N THR A 107 -5.16 1.69 -5.83
CA THR A 107 -4.52 3.01 -5.74
C THR A 107 -5.20 3.88 -4.68
N LEU A 108 -6.54 3.88 -4.65
CA LEU A 108 -7.31 4.62 -3.65
C LEU A 108 -7.09 4.08 -2.24
N ALA A 109 -6.97 2.76 -2.06
CA ALA A 109 -6.66 2.15 -0.76
C ALA A 109 -5.30 2.63 -0.22
N HIS A 110 -4.28 2.71 -1.08
CA HIS A 110 -2.95 3.22 -0.69
C HIS A 110 -2.99 4.73 -0.39
N LEU A 111 -3.72 5.52 -1.19
CA LEU A 111 -3.89 6.95 -0.94
C LEU A 111 -4.65 7.23 0.35
N ASN A 112 -5.72 6.48 0.65
CA ASN A 112 -6.44 6.61 1.91
C ASN A 112 -5.55 6.25 3.09
N ARG A 113 -4.70 5.23 2.99
CA ARG A 113 -3.73 4.88 4.04
C ARG A 113 -2.76 6.04 4.32
N LEU A 114 -2.21 6.65 3.28
CA LEU A 114 -1.33 7.81 3.40
C LEU A 114 -2.07 9.03 3.97
N TRP A 115 -3.30 9.26 3.52
CA TRP A 115 -4.12 10.39 3.96
C TRP A 115 -4.51 10.26 5.44
N LEU A 116 -5.02 9.10 5.84
CA LEU A 116 -5.47 8.83 7.21
C LEU A 116 -4.30 8.70 8.21
N SER A 117 -3.07 8.43 7.73
CA SER A 117 -1.85 8.53 8.54
C SER A 117 -1.29 9.95 8.65
N GLY A 118 -1.87 10.92 7.91
CA GLY A 118 -1.37 12.30 7.86
C GLY A 118 -0.16 12.50 6.96
N SER A 119 0.25 11.50 6.18
CA SER A 119 1.41 11.56 5.29
C SER A 119 1.15 12.37 4.01
N ILE A 120 -0.12 12.51 3.61
CA ILE A 120 -0.57 13.32 2.47
C ILE A 120 -1.87 14.06 2.82
N GLU A 121 -2.17 15.11 2.07
CA GLU A 121 -3.41 15.86 2.16
C GLU A 121 -4.35 15.52 0.99
N ARG A 122 -5.65 15.51 1.28
CA ARG A 122 -6.72 15.37 0.29
C ARG A 122 -7.31 16.76 -0.03
N VAL A 123 -7.21 17.17 -1.28
CA VAL A 123 -7.70 18.45 -1.81
C VAL A 123 -8.96 18.20 -2.63
N VAL A 124 -10.07 18.82 -2.23
CA VAL A 124 -11.34 18.73 -2.96
C VAL A 124 -11.46 19.94 -3.89
N GLU A 125 -11.58 19.67 -5.18
CA GLU A 125 -11.87 20.65 -6.23
C GLU A 125 -13.24 20.35 -6.85
N PRO A 126 -13.87 21.32 -7.55
CA PRO A 126 -15.11 21.06 -8.27
C PRO A 126 -14.99 19.86 -9.21
N GLY A 127 -15.71 18.78 -8.90
CA GLY A 127 -15.74 17.56 -9.71
C GLY A 127 -14.52 16.64 -9.61
N ARG A 128 -13.53 16.92 -8.75
CA ARG A 128 -12.37 16.03 -8.58
C ARG A 128 -11.71 16.10 -7.20
N ILE A 129 -11.06 15.00 -6.83
CA ILE A 129 -10.23 14.91 -5.63
C ILE A 129 -8.78 14.76 -6.08
N ARG A 130 -7.91 15.60 -5.54
CA ARG A 130 -6.45 15.49 -5.70
C ARG A 130 -5.81 15.18 -4.35
N PHE A 131 -4.63 14.60 -4.40
CA PHE A 131 -3.78 14.30 -3.26
C PHE A 131 -2.46 15.04 -3.44
N ARG A 132 -1.85 15.49 -2.35
CA ARG A 132 -0.52 16.13 -2.36
C ARG A 132 0.25 15.79 -1.09
N ALA A 133 1.57 15.76 -1.15
CA ALA A 133 2.38 15.75 0.07
C ALA A 133 2.12 17.04 0.88
N PRO A 134 2.12 16.99 2.22
CA PRO A 134 1.99 18.19 3.04
C PRO A 134 3.16 19.14 2.76
N VAL A 135 2.86 20.43 2.68
CA VAL A 135 3.90 21.46 2.63
C VAL A 135 4.54 21.48 4.00
N THR A 136 5.71 20.83 4.11
CA THR A 136 6.47 20.73 5.36
C THR A 136 7.76 21.52 5.22
N THR A 137 8.04 22.35 6.22
CA THR A 137 9.32 23.03 6.36
C THR A 137 10.44 22.03 6.63
N LEU A 138 11.69 22.40 6.36
CA LEU A 138 12.86 21.54 6.64
C LEU A 138 12.93 21.16 8.12
N GLU A 139 12.58 22.08 9.01
CA GLU A 139 12.58 21.88 10.47
C GLU A 139 11.51 20.86 10.90
N GLU A 140 10.31 20.91 10.31
CA GLU A 140 9.26 19.91 10.55
C GLU A 140 9.65 18.53 10.05
N ARG A 141 10.30 18.45 8.88
CA ARG A 141 10.84 17.19 8.34
C ARG A 141 11.91 16.59 9.25
N GLN A 142 12.83 17.42 9.77
CA GLN A 142 13.88 17.00 10.70
C GLN A 142 13.31 16.51 12.04
N ARG A 143 12.33 17.22 12.61
CA ARG A 143 11.65 16.78 13.84
C ARG A 143 10.90 15.46 13.64
N ALA A 144 10.17 15.31 12.54
CA ALA A 144 9.44 14.07 12.25
C ALA A 144 10.39 12.88 12.08
N ALA A 145 11.53 13.07 11.40
CA ALA A 145 12.55 12.03 11.24
C ALA A 145 13.17 11.62 12.58
N GLN A 146 13.47 12.59 13.46
CA GLN A 146 14.02 12.32 14.78
C GLN A 146 13.04 11.56 15.68
N LEU A 147 11.75 11.94 15.68
CA LEU A 147 10.70 11.22 16.40
C LEU A 147 10.50 9.78 15.88
N ALA A 148 10.59 9.56 14.57
CA ALA A 148 10.48 8.21 13.99
C ALA A 148 11.66 7.30 14.37
N LEU A 149 12.86 7.85 14.50
CA LEU A 149 14.04 7.14 15.00
C LEU A 149 13.88 6.78 16.49
N GLU A 150 13.36 7.70 17.29
CA GLU A 150 13.12 7.47 18.72
C GLU A 150 12.04 6.40 18.96
N GLN A 151 10.96 6.40 18.15
CA GLN A 151 9.88 5.42 18.25
C GLN A 151 10.26 4.03 17.72
N SER A 152 11.19 3.95 16.77
CA SER A 152 11.70 2.66 16.28
C SER A 152 12.71 2.03 17.25
N GLY A 153 13.39 2.81 18.10
CA GLY A 153 14.28 2.34 19.15
C GLY A 153 13.59 1.79 20.41
N THR A 154 12.30 2.08 20.63
CA THR A 154 11.59 1.63 21.85
C THR A 154 10.97 0.23 21.76
N ALA A 155 11.18 -0.52 20.66
CA ALA A 155 10.61 -1.86 20.47
C ALA A 155 11.54 -3.02 20.93
N GLU A 156 12.68 -2.72 21.58
CA GLU A 156 13.70 -3.71 22.00
C GLU A 156 13.86 -3.86 23.53
N CYS A 157 12.85 -3.54 24.35
CA CYS A 157 12.88 -3.83 25.79
C CYS A 157 11.79 -4.82 26.22
#